data_AF-A0A948YGT6-F1
#
_entry.id   AF-A0A948YGT6-F1
#
_cell.length_a   1.000
_cell.length_b   1.000
_cell.length_c   1.000
_cell.angle_alpha   90.00
_cell.angle_beta   90.00
_cell.angle_gamma   90.00
#
_symmetry.space_group_name_H-M   'P 1'
#
loop_
_entity.id
_entity.type
_entity.pdbx_description
1 polymer ?
#
loop_
_entity_poly.entity_id
_entity_poly.type
_entity_poly.pdbx_seq_one_letter_code
_entity_poly.pdbx_strand_id
1 'polypeptide(L)' 'MILFLGLGNPEKRYQKTRHNLGFRILDSLAKKLKIDIKTKRYKSLMERGRIGRKKIVLAQPLTFMNNSGVAA' A
#
# COMPACT_ATOMS: atom_id res chain seq x y z
N MET A 1 -16.65 1.90 2.15
CA MET A 1 -15.39 1.16 1.91
C MET A 1 -14.27 2.17 2.00
N ILE A 2 -13.14 1.84 2.64
CA ILE A 2 -12.02 2.79 2.82
C ILE A 2 -10.80 2.26 2.08
N LEU A 3 -10.13 3.11 1.31
CA LEU A 3 -8.84 2.82 0.68
C LEU A 3 -7.73 3.45 1.53
N PHE A 4 -6.79 2.64 1.98
CA PHE A 4 -5.52 3.10 2.54
C PHE A 4 -4.46 2.99 1.44
N LEU A 5 -4.06 4.14 0.91
CA LEU A 5 -3.01 4.26 -0.10
C LEU A 5 -1.71 4.69 0.59
N GLY A 6 -0.70 3.84 0.57
CA GLY A 6 0.63 4.18 1.08
C GLY A 6 1.48 4.60 -0.09
N LEU A 7 2.03 5.80 -0.05
CA LEU A 7 2.88 6.33 -1.12
C LEU A 7 4.35 5.95 -0.90
N GLY A 8 5.08 5.79 -1.99
CA GLY A 8 6.48 5.35 -2.00
C GLY A 8 6.97 5.01 -3.40
N ASN A 9 8.24 4.64 -3.51
CA ASN A 9 8.84 4.12 -4.73
C ASN A 9 9.00 2.59 -4.67
N PRO A 10 8.67 1.87 -5.75
CA PRO A 10 8.70 0.41 -5.82
C PRO A 10 10.11 -0.09 -6.12
N GLU A 11 10.97 -0.29 -5.11
CA GLU A 11 12.27 -0.95 -5.26
C GLU A 11 12.96 -1.10 -3.89
N LYS A 12 13.85 -2.10 -3.77
CA LYS A 12 14.58 -2.36 -2.51
C LYS A 12 15.42 -1.16 -2.06
N ARG A 13 16.05 -0.43 -2.99
CA ARG A 13 16.89 0.75 -2.67
C ARG A 13 16.12 1.88 -1.97
N TYR A 14 14.80 1.96 -2.15
CA TYR A 14 13.98 3.03 -1.55
C TYR A 14 13.36 2.66 -0.21
N GLN A 15 13.41 1.40 0.22
CA GLN A 15 12.68 0.89 1.39
C GLN A 15 12.93 1.66 2.69
N LYS A 16 14.15 2.16 2.91
CA LYS A 16 14.54 2.87 4.13
C LYS A 16 14.56 4.39 3.99
N THR A 17 14.08 4.93 2.87
CA THR A 17 14.00 6.38 2.66
C THR A 17 12.79 6.98 3.38
N ARG A 18 12.88 8.28 3.72
CA ARG A 18 11.74 9.03 4.29
C ARG A 18 10.54 9.06 3.33
N HIS A 19 10.79 9.04 2.02
CA HIS A 19 9.76 8.99 0.98
C HIS A 19 8.93 7.69 0.96
N ASN A 20 9.46 6.58 1.48
CA ASN A 20 8.76 5.30 1.56
C ASN A 20 8.06 5.06 2.91
N LEU A 21 7.89 6.10 3.74
CA LEU A 21 7.21 5.96 5.02
C LEU A 21 5.75 5.47 4.84
N GLY A 22 5.07 5.91 3.77
CA GLY A 22 3.71 5.46 3.45
C GLY A 22 3.62 3.95 3.23
N PHE A 23 4.54 3.36 2.47
CA PHE A 23 4.63 1.90 2.30
C PHE A 23 4.87 1.19 3.64
N ARG A 24 5.80 1.71 4.46
CA ARG A 24 6.14 1.11 5.76
C ARG A 24 4.98 1.14 6.76
N ILE A 25 4.21 2.21 6.77
CA ILE A 25 2.99 2.31 7.59
C ILE A 25 1.96 1.27 7.12
N LEU A 26 1.78 1.13 5.80
CA LEU A 26 0.90 0.12 5.23
C LEU A 26 1.34 -1.31 5.57
N ASP A 27 2.63 -1.62 5.47
CA ASP A 27 3.18 -2.93 5.83
C ASP A 27 2.92 -3.25 7.31
N SER A 28 3.12 -2.25 8.19
CA SER A 28 2.85 -2.39 9.62
C SER A 28 1.36 -2.63 9.90
N LEU A 29 0.49 -1.90 9.22
CA LEU A 29 -0.96 -2.06 9.33
C LEU A 29 -1.41 -3.43 8.81
N ALA A 30 -0.92 -3.85 7.65
CA ALA A 30 -1.20 -5.15 7.06
C ALA A 30 -0.77 -6.29 8.00
N LYS A 31 0.41 -6.19 8.61
CA LYS A 31 0.90 -7.14 9.61
C LYS A 31 -0.01 -7.22 10.82
N LYS A 32 -0.49 -6.09 11.36
CA LYS A 32 -1.45 -6.06 12.48
C LYS A 32 -2.79 -6.69 12.11
N LEU A 33 -3.23 -6.52 10.86
CA LEU A 33 -4.50 -7.06 10.35
C LEU A 33 -4.37 -8.49 9.80
N LYS A 34 -3.17 -9.09 9.81
CA LYS A 34 -2.87 -10.39 9.19
C LYS A 34 -3.27 -10.43 7.70
N ILE A 35 -3.05 -9.32 6.99
CA ILE A 35 -3.29 -9.18 5.55
C ILE A 35 -1.94 -9.26 4.82
N ASP A 36 -1.91 -10.01 3.74
CA ASP A 36 -0.74 -10.16 2.87
C ASP A 36 -0.95 -9.35 1.57
N ILE A 37 -0.24 -8.22 1.42
CA ILE A 37 -0.38 -7.32 0.25
C ILE A 37 0.42 -7.89 -0.91
N LYS A 38 -0.17 -8.81 -1.68
CA LYS A 38 0.52 -9.51 -2.78
C LYS A 38 -0.13 -9.37 -4.15
N THR A 39 -1.40 -9.00 -4.20
CA THR A 39 -2.13 -8.97 -5.46
C THR A 39 -1.74 -7.75 -6.28
N LYS A 40 -1.16 -7.95 -7.46
CA LYS A 40 -0.90 -6.87 -8.42
C LYS A 40 -2.17 -6.53 -9.18
N ARG A 41 -2.70 -5.32 -8.99
CA ARG A 41 -3.88 -4.81 -9.72
C ARG A 41 -3.83 -3.29 -9.77
N TYR A 42 -4.35 -2.69 -10.85
CA TYR A 42 -4.38 -1.23 -11.02
C TYR A 42 -3.01 -0.56 -10.82
N LYS A 43 -1.94 -1.20 -11.32
CA LYS A 43 -0.54 -0.74 -11.14
C LYS A 43 -0.13 -0.57 -9.67
N SER A 44 -0.76 -1.30 -8.75
CA SER A 44 -0.47 -1.33 -7.31
C SER A 44 -0.32 -2.78 -6.82
N LEU A 45 0.42 -2.98 -5.73
CA LEU A 45 0.24 -4.13 -4.85
C LEU A 45 -0.91 -3.81 -3.90
N MET A 46 -1.95 -4.63 -3.85
CA MET A 46 -3.10 -4.36 -3.00
C MET A 46 -3.72 -5.63 -2.43
N GLU A 47 -4.45 -5.48 -1.34
CA GLU A 47 -5.28 -6.56 -0.80
C GLU A 47 -6.48 -6.00 -0.02
N ARG A 48 -7.56 -6.79 0.05
CA ARG A 48 -8.77 -6.41 0.79
C ARG A 48 -8.70 -6.90 2.22
N GLY A 49 -9.34 -6.17 3.13
CA GLY A 49 -9.42 -6.55 4.52
C GLY A 49 -10.61 -5.93 5.24
N ARG A 50 -10.60 -6.07 6.57
CA ARG A 50 -11.59 -5.47 7.46
C ARG A 50 -10.96 -4.90 8.72
N ILE A 51 -11.52 -3.78 9.18
CA ILE A 51 -11.31 -3.25 10.53
C ILE A 51 -12.69 -3.22 11.20
N GLY A 52 -12.91 -4.14 12.13
CA GLY A 52 -14.25 -4.42 12.66
C GLY A 52 -15.22 -4.77 11.53
N ARG A 53 -16.33 -4.03 11.41
CA ARG A 53 -17.33 -4.21 10.35
C ARG A 53 -16.98 -3.48 9.04
N LYS A 54 -16.01 -2.56 9.04
CA LYS A 54 -15.67 -1.73 7.87
C LYS A 54 -14.78 -2.50 6.89
N LYS A 55 -15.21 -2.60 5.63
CA LYS A 55 -14.38 -3.11 4.52
C LYS A 55 -13.32 -2.09 4.14
N ILE A 56 -12.08 -2.56 3.99
CA ILE A 56 -10.92 -1.75 3.64
C ILE A 56 -10.17 -2.35 2.46
N VAL A 57 -9.37 -1.53 1.79
CA VAL A 57 -8.36 -1.93 0.81
C VAL A 57 -7.04 -1.31 1.23
N LEU A 58 -5.97 -2.10 1.24
CA LEU A 58 -4.60 -1.62 1.41
C LEU A 58 -3.93 -1.62 0.04
N ALA A 59 -3.30 -0.52 -0.39
CA ALA A 59 -2.69 -0.42 -1.71
C ALA A 59 -1.37 0.36 -1.71
N GLN A 60 -0.36 -0.19 -2.40
CA GLN A 60 0.96 0.38 -2.62
C GLN A 60 1.18 0.57 -4.14
N PRO A 61 1.12 1.82 -4.67
CA PRO A 61 1.39 2.10 -6.08
C PRO A 61 2.77 1.64 -6.53
N LEU A 62 2.83 0.97 -7.68
CA LEU A 62 4.08 0.54 -8.31
C LEU A 62 4.50 1.50 -9.44
N THR A 63 4.05 2.75 -9.39
CA THR A 63 4.23 3.75 -10.46
C THR A 63 5.30 4.80 -10.18
N PHE A 64 6.06 4.65 -9.09
CA PHE A 64 6.89 5.70 -8.48
C PHE A 64 6.05 6.87 -7.93
N MET A 65 6.62 7.60 -6.98
CA MET A 65 5.94 8.62 -6.19
C MET A 65 5.24 9.66 -7.07
N ASN A 66 5.93 10.15 -8.10
CA ASN A 66 5.44 11.18 -9.01
C ASN A 66 4.19 10.76 -9.82
N ASN A 67 4.00 9.46 -10.09
CA ASN A 67 2.87 8.97 -10.87
C ASN A 67 1.87 8.17 -10.02
N SER A 68 1.82 8.41 -8.71
CA SER A 68 0.93 7.69 -7.79
C SER A 68 -0.54 7.78 -8.19
N GLY A 69 -0.99 8.92 -8.76
CA GLY A 69 -2.37 9.12 -9.19
C GLY A 69 -2.84 8.24 -10.34
N VAL A 70 -1.90 7.64 -11.11
CA VAL A 70 -2.24 6.69 -12.19
C VAL A 70 -2.70 5.33 -11.62
N ALA A 71 -2.44 5.06 -10.35
CA ALA A 71 -2.69 3.80 -9.67
C ALA A 71 -3.76 3.88 -8.56
N ALA A 72 -4.28 5.10 -8.28
CA ALA A 72 -5.24 5.40 -7.23
C ALA A 72 -6.69 5.16 -7.65
#